data_AF-A0A0F8W6D2-F1
#
_entry.id   AF-A0A0F8W6D2-F1
#
_cell.length_a   1.000
_cell.length_b   1.000
_cell.length_c   1.000
_cell.angle_alpha   90.00
_cell.angle_beta   90.00
_cell.angle_gamma   90.00
#
_symmetry.space_group_name_H-M   'P 1'
#
loop_
_entity.id
_entity.type
_entity.pdbx_description
1 polymer ?
#
loop_
_entity_poly.entity_id
_entity_poly.type
_entity_poly.pdbx_seq_one_letter_code
_entity_poly.pdbx_strand_id
1 'polypeptide(L)'
;MDARLARGRRHFEYHCYEGEDSGDAILWHHTHQEVEVLHKLNNIDEFDVRPMYRVRFADGLEYDIRDDELMKSPAEYYRPDYKQLIPATT
;
A
#
# COMPACT_ATOMS: atom_id res chain seq x y z
N MET A 1 11.66 7.43 13.86
CA MET A 1 11.14 7.19 12.49
C MET A 1 12.31 7.03 11.56
N ASP A 2 12.30 6.05 10.64
CA ASP A 2 13.20 6.16 9.48
C ASP A 2 12.78 7.44 8.75
N ALA A 3 13.64 8.47 8.80
CA ALA A 3 13.28 9.84 8.42
C ALA A 3 12.79 9.91 6.96
N ARG A 4 13.08 8.87 6.16
CA ARG A 4 12.70 8.73 4.76
C ARG A 4 11.21 8.45 4.55
N LEU A 5 10.46 8.00 5.55
CA LEU A 5 9.04 7.61 5.40
C LEU A 5 8.10 8.39 6.34
N ALA A 6 8.61 9.37 7.07
CA ALA A 6 7.94 9.96 8.23
C ALA A 6 6.73 10.86 7.91
N ARG A 7 6.60 11.36 6.67
CA ARG A 7 5.47 12.17 6.15
C ARG A 7 5.71 12.47 4.68
N GLY A 8 4.66 12.39 3.85
CA GLY A 8 4.71 12.78 2.44
C GLY A 8 4.04 11.78 1.51
N ARG A 9 4.10 12.08 0.22
CA ARG A 9 3.54 11.22 -0.82
C ARG A 9 4.47 10.04 -1.11
N ARG A 10 3.87 8.88 -1.25
CA ARG A 10 4.52 7.64 -1.66
C ARG A 10 3.66 6.93 -2.69
N HIS A 11 4.28 6.00 -3.38
CA HIS A 11 3.60 5.10 -4.30
C HIS A 11 3.27 3.82 -3.53
N PHE A 12 2.04 3.34 -3.63
CA PHE A 12 1.60 2.12 -2.96
C PHE A 12 1.66 0.94 -3.93
N GLU A 13 2.15 -0.21 -3.48
CA GLU A 13 2.00 -1.47 -4.20
C GLU A 13 1.56 -2.57 -3.23
N TYR A 14 0.45 -3.23 -3.54
CA TYR A 14 -0.09 -4.31 -2.73
C TYR A 14 0.71 -5.61 -2.96
N HIS A 15 1.18 -6.24 -1.88
CA HIS A 15 2.01 -7.45 -1.95
C HIS A 15 1.39 -8.69 -1.31
N CYS A 16 0.16 -8.62 -0.83
CA CYS A 16 -0.55 -9.76 -0.24
C CYS A 16 -1.19 -10.65 -1.33
N TYR A 17 -2.10 -11.53 -0.93
CA TYR A 17 -2.83 -12.41 -1.86
C TYR A 17 -3.80 -11.59 -2.74
N GLU A 18 -3.67 -11.74 -4.05
CA GLU A 18 -4.41 -11.00 -5.09
C GLU A 18 -5.63 -11.79 -5.57
N GLY A 19 -6.63 -11.87 -4.70
CA GLY A 19 -7.91 -12.51 -5.00
C GLY A 19 -9.05 -11.63 -4.51
N GLU A 20 -10.16 -11.63 -5.25
CA GLU A 20 -11.40 -10.91 -4.87
C GLU A 20 -12.02 -11.47 -3.57
N ASP A 21 -11.64 -12.67 -3.17
CA ASP A 21 -12.00 -13.32 -1.92
C ASP A 21 -11.07 -12.94 -0.74
N SER A 22 -10.03 -12.14 -0.99
CA SER A 22 -9.18 -11.58 0.06
C SER A 22 -9.94 -10.56 0.90
N GLY A 23 -9.75 -10.60 2.22
CA GLY A 23 -10.24 -9.54 3.12
C GLY A 23 -9.64 -8.15 2.80
N ASP A 24 -8.48 -8.14 2.15
CA ASP A 24 -7.76 -6.93 1.75
C ASP A 24 -7.86 -6.67 0.23
N ALA A 25 -8.80 -7.30 -0.48
CA ALA A 25 -8.99 -7.11 -1.93
C ALA A 25 -9.15 -5.62 -2.30
N ILE A 26 -9.75 -4.82 -1.42
CA ILE A 26 -9.84 -3.36 -1.60
C ILE A 26 -8.47 -2.71 -1.76
N LEU A 27 -7.44 -3.14 -1.04
CA LEU A 27 -6.09 -2.60 -1.21
C LEU A 27 -5.50 -3.01 -2.54
N TRP A 28 -5.73 -4.24 -2.99
CA TRP A 28 -5.27 -4.68 -4.30
C TRP A 28 -5.85 -3.79 -5.43
N HIS A 29 -7.13 -3.42 -5.33
CA HIS A 29 -7.77 -2.47 -6.28
C HIS A 29 -7.12 -1.07 -6.28
N HIS A 30 -6.40 -0.75 -5.21
CA HIS A 30 -5.69 0.51 -5.04
C HIS A 30 -4.17 0.42 -5.29
N THR A 31 -3.67 -0.74 -5.73
CA THR A 31 -2.25 -0.89 -6.09
C THR A 31 -1.84 0.14 -7.15
N HIS A 32 -0.57 0.53 -7.12
CA HIS A 32 0.08 1.52 -8.00
C HIS A 32 -0.44 2.97 -7.89
N GLN A 33 -1.22 3.29 -6.86
CA GLN A 33 -1.69 4.66 -6.59
C GLN A 33 -0.73 5.46 -5.68
N GLU A 34 -0.83 6.79 -5.70
CA GLU A 34 -0.19 7.63 -4.69
C GLU A 34 -0.97 7.60 -3.37
N VAL A 35 -0.25 7.57 -2.26
CA VAL A 35 -0.80 7.66 -0.89
C VAL A 35 -0.08 8.74 -0.09
N GLU A 36 -0.80 9.35 0.84
CA GLU A 36 -0.23 10.22 1.88
C GLU A 36 0.08 9.39 3.13
N VAL A 37 1.35 9.37 3.56
CA VAL A 37 1.73 8.74 4.83
C VAL A 37 1.37 9.66 5.99
N LEU A 38 0.42 9.22 6.84
CA LEU A 38 -0.09 10.02 7.96
C LEU A 38 0.83 9.91 9.18
N HIS A 39 1.09 8.68 9.63
CA HIS A 39 2.00 8.38 10.74
C HIS A 39 2.42 6.91 10.76
N LYS A 40 3.53 6.64 11.45
CA LYS A 40 3.99 5.29 11.77
C LYS A 40 3.19 4.75 12.97
N LEU A 41 2.76 3.50 12.91
CA LEU A 41 2.13 2.82 14.04
C LEU A 41 3.21 2.37 15.04
N ASN A 42 3.02 2.72 16.30
CA ASN A 42 3.85 2.25 17.41
C ASN A 42 3.03 1.19 18.16
N ASN A 43 3.60 0.01 18.43
CA ASN A 43 2.95 -1.17 19.03
C ASN A 43 2.27 -2.11 18.03
N ILE A 44 3.01 -2.51 17.01
CA ILE A 44 2.67 -3.67 16.19
C ILE A 44 3.18 -4.89 16.97
N ASP A 45 2.47 -6.01 16.87
CA ASP A 45 2.71 -7.25 17.62
C ASP A 45 4.22 -7.59 17.72
N GLU A 46 4.67 -8.10 18.86
CA GLU A 46 6.09 -8.39 19.13
C GLU A 46 6.69 -9.42 18.16
N PHE A 47 5.83 -10.15 17.46
CA PHE A 47 6.19 -11.10 16.40
C PHE A 47 6.22 -10.48 14.98
N ASP A 48 5.62 -9.31 14.75
CA ASP A 48 5.68 -8.59 13.47
C ASP A 48 6.70 -7.45 13.56
N VAL A 49 7.95 -7.78 13.24
CA VAL A 49 9.10 -6.87 13.35
C VAL A 49 9.09 -5.76 12.30
N ARG A 50 8.14 -5.76 11.35
CA ARG A 50 8.12 -4.80 10.25
C ARG A 50 7.30 -3.55 10.59
N PRO A 51 7.82 -2.34 10.31
CA PRO A 51 7.05 -1.12 10.50
C PRO A 51 5.78 -1.10 9.65
N MET A 52 4.67 -0.68 10.25
CA MET A 52 3.45 -0.34 9.55
C MET A 52 3.18 1.16 9.65
N TYR A 53 2.48 1.66 8.64
CA TYR A 53 2.14 3.06 8.48
C TYR A 53 0.65 3.17 8.17
N ARG A 54 -0.01 4.11 8.85
CA ARG A 54 -1.33 4.57 8.44
C ARG A 54 -1.16 5.49 7.24
N VAL A 55 -1.84 5.19 6.14
CA VAL A 55 -1.84 6.00 4.92
C VAL A 55 -3.24 6.40 4.50
N ARG A 56 -3.32 7.40 3.62
CA ARG A 56 -4.57 7.86 3.00
C ARG A 56 -4.44 7.90 1.47
N PHE A 57 -5.38 7.28 0.78
CA PHE A 57 -5.56 7.33 -0.67
C PHE A 57 -6.29 8.60 -1.10
N ALA A 58 -6.24 8.91 -2.40
CA ALA A 58 -6.85 10.12 -2.96
C ALA A 58 -8.39 10.17 -2.82
N ASP A 59 -9.03 9.02 -2.73
CA ASP A 59 -10.48 8.86 -2.53
C ASP A 59 -10.90 8.95 -1.05
N GLY A 60 -9.93 9.09 -0.14
CA GLY A 60 -10.16 9.18 1.30
C GLY A 60 -10.10 7.83 2.04
N LEU A 61 -9.84 6.71 1.35
CA LEU A 61 -9.59 5.43 2.02
C LEU A 61 -8.35 5.56 2.90
N GLU A 62 -8.46 5.10 4.15
CA GLU A 62 -7.33 5.04 5.08
C GLU A 62 -7.07 3.61 5.50
N TYR A 63 -5.81 3.17 5.47
CA TYR A 63 -5.44 1.81 5.80
C TYR A 63 -4.06 1.71 6.44
N ASP A 64 -3.81 0.60 7.13
CA ASP A 64 -2.52 0.29 7.72
C ASP A 64 -1.76 -0.63 6.76
N ILE A 65 -0.62 -0.16 6.25
CA ILE A 65 0.20 -0.88 5.27
C ILE A 65 1.63 -1.07 5.76
N ARG A 66 2.34 -2.02 5.18
CA ARG A 66 3.72 -2.32 5.54
C ARG A 66 4.71 -1.41 4.82
N ASP A 67 5.93 -1.34 5.35
CA ASP A 67 6.99 -0.51 4.80
C ASP A 67 7.44 -0.94 3.40
N ASP A 68 7.36 -2.24 3.09
CA ASP A 68 7.64 -2.79 1.76
C ASP A 68 6.55 -2.51 0.72
N GLU A 69 5.39 -2.04 1.14
CA GLU A 69 4.30 -1.61 0.24
C GLU A 69 4.41 -0.12 -0.13
N LEU A 70 5.42 0.60 0.37
CA LEU A 70 5.66 2.02 0.16
C LEU A 70 6.87 2.28 -0.75
N MET A 71 6.61 2.53 -2.03
CA MET A 71 7.60 2.84 -3.05
C MET A 71 7.91 4.34 -3.11
N LYS A 72 9.15 4.66 -3.50
CA LYS A 72 9.60 6.05 -3.74
C LYS A 72 9.21 6.53 -5.13
N SER A 73 9.06 5.61 -6.07
CA SER A 73 8.69 5.91 -7.46
C SER A 73 8.01 4.72 -8.13
N PRO A 74 7.25 4.93 -9.22
CA PRO A 74 6.63 3.83 -9.97
C PRO A 74 7.62 2.82 -10.57
N ALA A 75 8.90 3.19 -10.71
CA ALA A 75 9.93 2.28 -11.22
C ALA A 75 10.32 1.18 -10.22
N GLU A 76 9.89 1.28 -8.96
CA GLU A 76 10.13 0.28 -7.91
C GLU A 76 8.99 -0.76 -7.83
N TYR A 77 7.91 -0.60 -8.61
CA TYR A 77 6.82 -1.58 -8.68
C TYR A 77 7.32 -2.95 -9.18
N TYR A 78 6.93 -4.00 -8.47
CA TYR A 78 7.29 -5.38 -8.74
C TYR A 78 6.12 -6.20 -9.32
N ARG A 79 4.88 -5.83 -9.00
CA ARG A 79 3.67 -6.57 -9.38
C ARG A 79 2.89 -5.85 -10.48
N PRO A 80 2.05 -6.56 -11.25
CA PRO A 80 1.15 -5.92 -12.21
C PRO A 80 0.13 -4.99 -11.54
N ASP A 81 -0.31 -3.96 -12.25
CA ASP A 81 -1.45 -3.13 -11.83
C ASP A 81 -2.74 -3.98 -11.90
N TYR A 82 -3.61 -3.85 -10.91
CA TYR A 82 -4.96 -4.44 -10.92
C TYR A 82 -5.71 -4.12 -12.23
N LYS A 83 -5.57 -2.89 -12.73
CA LYS A 83 -6.23 -2.45 -13.98
C LYS A 83 -5.70 -3.14 -15.23
N GLN A 84 -4.50 -3.70 -15.19
CA GLN A 84 -3.95 -4.49 -16.30
C GLN A 84 -4.44 -5.94 -16.27
N LEU A 85 -4.96 -6.41 -15.13
CA LEU A 85 -5.44 -7.78 -14.94
C LEU A 85 -6.94 -7.93 -15.25
N ILE A 86 -7.72 -6.85 -15.14
CA ILE A 86 -9.12 -6.86 -15.56
C ILE A 86 -9.17 -6.70 -17.09
N PRO A 87 -9.69 -7.67 -17.86
CA PRO A 87 -9.93 -7.48 -19.28
C PRO A 87 -10.92 -6.31 -19.44
N ALA A 88 -10.55 -5.33 -20.28
CA ALA A 88 -11.42 -4.21 -20.62
C ALA A 88 -12.77 -4.77 -21.10
N THR A 89 -13.80 -4.67 -20.27
CA THR A 89 -15.14 -5.11 -20.64
C THR A 89 -15.62 -4.13 -21.72
N THR A 90 -15.61 -4.58 -22.97
CA THR A 90 -16.14 -3.85 -24.13
C THR A 90 -17.62 -4.17 -24.28
#